data_AF-A0A800E9T8-F1
#
_entry.id   AF-A0A800E9T8-F1
#
_cell.length_a   1.000
_cell.length_b   1.000
_cell.length_c   1.000
_cell.angle_alpha   90.00
_cell.angle_beta   90.00
_cell.angle_gamma   90.00
#
_symmetry.space_group_name_H-M   'P 1'
#
loop_
_entity.id
_entity.type
_entity.pdbx_description
1 polymer ?
#
loop_
_entity_poly.entity_id
_entity_poly.type
_entity_poly.pdbx_seq_one_letter_code
_entity_poly.pdbx_strand_id
1 'polypeptide(L)'
;NGEIINGSNQENIAYPSGLCAERVALYYAGAKYPDVSVKTIAISAKSKTYDIIDVVSPCGACRQVMAEYQQKQKQNIRVLLHSPNDEVLIANSVDDLLPFMFNSEQLRKF
;
A
#
# COMPACT_ATOMS: atom_id res chain seq x y z
N ASN A 1 -1.25 -16.49 6.72
CA ASN A 1 -0.32 -17.58 6.40
C ASN A 1 1.13 -17.30 6.79
N GLY A 2 1.52 -16.05 7.13
CA GLY A 2 2.88 -15.73 7.55
C GLY A 2 3.85 -15.46 6.39
N GLU A 3 3.35 -15.48 5.16
CA GLU A 3 4.12 -15.17 3.96
C GLU A 3 4.46 -13.68 3.88
N ILE A 4 5.66 -13.40 3.38
CA ILE A 4 6.11 -12.03 3.06
C ILE A 4 6.10 -11.88 1.54
N ILE A 5 5.28 -10.95 1.05
CA ILE A 5 5.20 -10.60 -0.36
C ILE A 5 5.94 -9.30 -0.60
N ASN A 6 6.83 -9.33 -1.59
CA ASN A 6 7.61 -8.17 -2.00
C ASN A 6 7.03 -7.59 -3.30
N GLY A 7 7.10 -6.26 -3.42
CA GLY A 7 6.77 -5.53 -4.64
C GLY A 7 7.75 -4.37 -4.83
N SER A 8 7.94 -3.96 -6.07
CA SER A 8 8.67 -2.75 -6.46
C SER A 8 7.86 -2.00 -7.51
N ASN A 9 8.11 -0.70 -7.67
CA ASN A 9 7.44 0.07 -8.72
C ASN A 9 7.80 -0.48 -10.10
N GLN A 10 6.80 -0.58 -10.96
CA GLN A 10 6.93 -1.00 -12.35
C GLN A 10 6.50 0.17 -13.23
N GLU A 11 7.46 0.75 -13.93
CA GLU A 11 7.25 1.92 -14.77
C GLU A 11 6.85 1.51 -16.19
N ASN A 12 6.23 2.44 -16.92
CA ASN A 12 5.88 2.24 -18.32
C ASN A 12 6.06 3.54 -19.11
N ILE A 13 6.37 3.43 -20.40
CA ILE A 13 6.48 4.59 -21.30
C ILE A 13 5.14 5.33 -21.44
N ALA A 14 4.02 4.61 -21.40
CA ALA A 14 2.70 5.18 -21.18
C ALA A 14 2.55 5.41 -19.67
N TYR A 15 2.95 6.59 -19.19
CA TYR A 15 3.04 6.90 -17.77
C TYR A 15 1.84 6.50 -16.90
N PRO A 16 0.57 6.61 -17.35
CA PRO A 16 -0.58 6.16 -16.55
C PRO A 16 -0.64 4.64 -16.30
N SER A 17 0.11 3.84 -17.06
CA SER A 17 0.13 2.38 -16.98
C SER A 17 1.08 1.83 -15.91
N GLY A 18 1.85 2.70 -15.24
CA GLY A 18 2.75 2.31 -14.16
C GLY A 18 2.04 1.92 -12.86
N LEU A 19 2.68 1.05 -12.08
CA LEU A 19 2.21 0.64 -10.76
C LEU A 19 3.28 0.92 -9.71
N CYS A 20 2.87 1.47 -8.58
CA CYS A 20 3.75 1.63 -7.42
C CYS A 20 3.97 0.29 -6.71
N ALA A 21 5.02 0.20 -5.90
CA ALA A 21 5.42 -1.02 -5.20
C ALA A 21 4.30 -1.65 -4.35
N GLU A 22 3.51 -0.80 -3.68
CA GLU A 22 2.40 -1.22 -2.81
C GLU A 22 1.30 -1.91 -3.62
N ARG A 23 0.95 -1.34 -4.78
CA ARG A 23 -0.08 -1.92 -5.67
C ARG A 23 0.40 -3.23 -6.27
N VAL A 24 1.67 -3.31 -6.66
CA VAL A 24 2.28 -4.56 -7.15
C VAL A 24 2.21 -5.65 -6.08
N ALA A 25 2.60 -5.35 -4.84
CA ALA A 25 2.58 -6.32 -3.74
C ALA A 25 1.15 -6.77 -3.40
N LEU A 26 0.20 -5.83 -3.26
CA LEU A 26 -1.19 -6.14 -2.90
C LEU A 26 -1.90 -6.94 -4.00
N TYR A 27 -1.74 -6.55 -5.26
CA TYR A 27 -2.38 -7.27 -6.37
C TYR A 27 -1.80 -8.67 -6.54
N TYR A 28 -0.48 -8.84 -6.38
CA TYR A 28 0.12 -10.16 -6.39
C TYR A 28 -0.38 -11.02 -5.22
N ALA A 29 -0.44 -10.45 -4.02
CA ALA A 29 -0.97 -11.15 -2.84
C ALA A 29 -2.43 -11.56 -3.04
N GLY A 30 -3.30 -10.66 -3.51
CA GLY A 30 -4.71 -10.96 -3.77
C GLY A 30 -4.92 -11.98 -4.88
N ALA A 31 -4.08 -11.99 -5.92
CA ALA A 31 -4.16 -12.99 -6.99
C ALA A 31 -3.70 -14.38 -6.53
N LYS A 32 -2.64 -14.43 -5.72
CA LYS A 32 -2.02 -15.70 -5.27
C LYS A 32 -2.72 -16.29 -4.04
N TYR A 33 -3.25 -15.45 -3.16
CA TYR A 33 -3.87 -15.83 -1.88
C TYR A 33 -5.17 -15.05 -1.63
N PRO A 34 -6.22 -15.29 -2.45
CA PRO A 34 -7.43 -14.44 -2.48
C PRO A 34 -8.17 -14.30 -1.15
N ASP A 35 -8.12 -15.32 -0.29
CA ASP A 35 -8.84 -15.33 1.00
C ASP A 35 -7.92 -15.11 2.21
N VAL A 36 -6.68 -14.67 1.98
CA VAL A 36 -5.70 -14.44 3.05
C VAL A 36 -5.58 -12.94 3.33
N SER A 37 -5.93 -12.55 4.55
CA SER A 37 -5.84 -11.15 4.98
C SER A 37 -4.40 -10.63 5.06
N VAL A 38 -4.20 -9.40 4.57
CA VAL A 38 -2.96 -8.64 4.69
C VAL A 38 -2.94 -7.97 6.07
N LYS A 39 -1.96 -8.32 6.90
CA LYS A 39 -1.84 -7.75 8.26
C LYS A 39 -1.08 -6.43 8.29
N THR A 40 -0.04 -6.33 7.48
CA THR A 40 0.91 -5.21 7.52
C THR A 40 1.52 -5.02 6.15
N ILE A 41 1.74 -3.77 5.77
CA ILE A 41 2.55 -3.39 4.61
C ILE A 41 3.68 -2.49 5.08
N ALA A 42 4.89 -2.74 4.60
CA ALA A 42 6.06 -1.91 4.87
C ALA A 42 6.53 -1.27 3.57
N ILE A 43 6.78 0.04 3.62
CA ILE A 43 7.15 0.84 2.46
C ILE A 43 8.51 1.45 2.74
N SER A 44 9.44 1.21 1.82
CA SER A 44 10.78 1.78 1.84
C SER A 44 11.13 2.23 0.42
N ALA A 45 11.94 3.26 0.33
CA ALA A 45 12.41 3.81 -0.93
C ALA A 45 13.90 4.07 -0.85
N LYS A 46 14.57 3.94 -2.00
CA LYS A 46 15.97 4.28 -2.16
C LYS A 46 16.12 4.97 -3.51
N SER A 47 16.79 6.12 -3.52
CA SER A 47 17.15 6.82 -4.75
C SER A 47 18.65 6.67 -5.01
N LYS A 48 19.01 6.67 -6.30
CA LYS A 48 20.41 6.70 -6.75
C LYS A 48 20.88 8.12 -7.10
N THR A 49 19.96 9.07 -7.23
CA THR A 49 20.21 10.41 -7.80
C THR A 49 20.03 11.53 -6.80
N TYR A 50 19.39 11.27 -5.66
CA TYR A 50 19.19 12.22 -4.59
C TYR A 50 19.04 11.50 -3.26
N ASP A 51 19.33 12.20 -2.17
CA ASP A 51 19.11 11.66 -0.83
C ASP A 51 17.65 11.78 -0.43
N ILE A 52 17.11 10.69 0.09
CA ILE A 52 15.82 10.69 0.78
C ILE A 52 16.13 11.06 2.23
N ILE A 53 15.44 12.06 2.77
CA ILE A 53 15.70 12.60 4.12
C ILE A 53 14.56 12.32 5.10
N ASP A 54 13.45 11.78 4.62
CA ASP A 54 12.25 11.46 5.41
C ASP A 54 11.54 10.25 4.79
N VAL A 55 10.51 9.73 5.45
CA VAL A 55 9.69 8.63 4.96
C VAL A 55 9.05 8.96 3.60
N VAL A 56 8.98 7.96 2.72
CA VAL A 56 8.21 8.08 1.48
C VAL A 56 6.78 7.63 1.74
N SER A 57 5.88 8.61 1.79
CA SER A 57 4.45 8.33 1.96
C SER A 57 3.86 7.66 0.71
N PRO A 58 2.93 6.70 0.87
CA PRO A 58 2.19 6.11 -0.25
C PRO A 58 1.36 7.17 -0.96
N CYS A 59 1.30 7.08 -2.29
CA CYS A 59 0.51 8.00 -3.11
C CYS A 59 -1.00 7.77 -2.93
N GLY A 60 -1.83 8.72 -3.35
CA GLY A 60 -3.28 8.64 -3.18
C GLY A 60 -3.91 7.36 -3.77
N ALA A 61 -3.42 6.89 -4.91
CA ALA A 61 -3.91 5.65 -5.52
C ALA A 61 -3.55 4.41 -4.67
N CYS A 62 -2.34 4.34 -4.12
CA CYS A 62 -1.95 3.27 -3.20
C CYS A 62 -2.76 3.29 -1.92
N ARG A 63 -3.01 4.48 -1.36
CA ARG A 63 -3.88 4.65 -0.18
C ARG A 63 -5.29 4.14 -0.45
N GLN A 64 -5.87 4.46 -1.61
CA GLN A 64 -7.21 3.99 -1.97
C GLN A 64 -7.25 2.46 -2.20
N VAL A 65 -6.20 1.86 -2.76
CA VAL A 65 -6.13 0.40 -2.92
C VAL A 65 -5.98 -0.29 -1.57
N MET A 66 -5.12 0.20 -0.68
CA MET A 66 -4.99 -0.31 0.68
C MET A 66 -6.31 -0.22 1.44
N ALA A 67 -7.01 0.90 1.29
CA ALA A 67 -8.33 1.13 1.85
C ALA A 67 -9.35 0.08 1.40
N GLU A 68 -9.39 -0.22 0.10
CA GLU A 68 -10.29 -1.22 -0.45
C GLU A 68 -9.97 -2.64 0.08
N TYR A 69 -8.69 -3.00 0.18
CA TYR A 69 -8.27 -4.28 0.76
C TYR A 69 -8.64 -4.38 2.24
N GLN A 70 -8.37 -3.32 3.03
CA GLN A 70 -8.75 -3.24 4.44
C GLN A 70 -10.26 -3.44 4.64
N GLN A 71 -11.08 -2.79 3.81
CA GLN A 71 -12.54 -2.93 3.85
C GLN A 71 -13.00 -4.33 3.45
N LYS A 72 -12.45 -4.90 2.36
CA LYS A 72 -12.81 -6.25 1.89
C LYS A 72 -12.53 -7.31 2.95
N GLN A 73 -11.37 -7.25 3.60
CA GLN A 73 -10.97 -8.23 4.62
C GLN A 73 -11.56 -7.93 6.01
N LYS A 74 -12.25 -6.80 6.20
CA LYS A 74 -12.82 -6.33 7.48
C LYS A 74 -11.80 -6.31 8.64
N GLN A 75 -10.54 -6.01 8.32
CA GLN A 75 -9.44 -5.98 9.28
C GLN A 75 -8.46 -4.89 8.87
N ASN A 76 -8.01 -4.11 9.86
CA ASN A 76 -7.03 -3.04 9.66
C ASN A 76 -5.73 -3.57 9.03
N ILE A 77 -5.21 -2.82 8.05
CA ILE A 77 -3.86 -3.03 7.53
C ILE A 77 -2.96 -2.02 8.23
N ARG A 78 -2.01 -2.50 9.03
CA ARG A 78 -0.97 -1.65 9.61
C ARG A 78 0.00 -1.21 8.51
N VAL A 79 0.37 0.06 8.48
CA VAL A 79 1.30 0.60 7.48
C VAL A 79 2.56 1.08 8.17
N LEU A 80 3.71 0.58 7.72
CA LEU A 80 5.02 0.97 8.19
C LEU A 80 5.72 1.78 7.11
N LEU A 81 6.13 2.99 7.43
CA LEU A 81 6.88 3.86 6.53
C LEU A 81 8.30 3.97 7.06
N HIS A 82 9.24 3.38 6.33
CA HIS A 82 10.65 3.36 6.69
C HIS A 82 11.33 4.66 6.22
N SER A 83 12.02 5.31 7.16
CA SER A 83 12.89 6.44 6.89
C SER A 83 14.34 5.97 6.67
N PRO A 84 15.15 6.65 5.85
CA PRO A 84 16.55 6.27 5.60
C PRO A 84 17.48 6.25 6.82
N ASN A 85 17.07 6.85 7.94
CA ASN A 85 17.78 6.79 9.23
C ASN A 85 17.33 5.61 10.13
N ASP A 86 16.70 4.59 9.53
CA ASP A 86 16.13 3.41 10.20
C ASP A 86 14.97 3.71 11.19
N GLU A 87 14.48 4.94 11.24
CA GLU A 87 13.23 5.25 11.95
C GLU A 87 12.02 4.75 11.16
N VAL A 88 10.96 4.36 11.86
CA VAL A 88 9.73 3.85 11.25
C VAL A 88 8.53 4.63 11.77
N LEU A 89 7.86 5.33 10.86
CA LEU A 89 6.56 5.91 11.14
C LEU A 89 5.48 4.83 10.96
N ILE A 90 4.59 4.71 11.95
CA ILE A 90 3.59 3.65 12.02
C ILE A 90 2.19 4.27 11.96
N ALA A 91 1.42 3.88 10.95
CA ALA A 91 -0.03 4.02 10.94
C ALA A 91 -0.66 2.67 11.33
N ASN A 92 -1.59 2.68 12.29
CA ASN A 92 -2.20 1.45 12.80
C ASN A 92 -3.33 0.95 11.89
N SER A 93 -3.89 1.84 11.07
CA SER A 93 -4.80 1.48 9.97
C SER A 93 -4.59 2.39 8.76
N VAL A 94 -5.22 2.02 7.64
CA VAL A 94 -5.20 2.84 6.42
C VAL A 94 -5.98 4.15 6.61
N ASP A 95 -6.93 4.19 7.54
CA ASP A 95 -7.73 5.38 7.86
C ASP A 95 -6.85 6.55 8.35
N ASP A 96 -5.76 6.24 9.06
CA ASP A 96 -4.77 7.22 9.53
C ASP A 96 -4.08 7.94 8.34
N LEU A 97 -4.02 7.28 7.17
CA LEU A 97 -3.40 7.82 5.96
C LEU A 97 -4.42 8.43 4.99
N LEU A 98 -5.70 8.09 5.12
CA LEU A 98 -6.75 8.53 4.20
C LEU A 98 -8.01 8.93 4.98
N PRO A 99 -7.99 10.11 5.65
CA PRO A 99 -9.15 10.59 6.39
C PRO A 99 -10.32 10.84 5.44
N PHE A 100 -11.54 10.58 5.92
CA PHE A 100 -12.76 10.64 5.11
C PHE A 100 -12.70 9.78 3.86
N MET A 101 -12.05 8.62 4.00
CA MET A 101 -11.88 7.61 2.96
C MET A 101 -13.15 7.42 2.14
N PHE A 102 -13.00 7.55 0.83
CA PHE A 102 -14.08 7.22 -0.09
C PHE A 102 -14.40 5.73 0.05
N ASN A 103 -15.61 5.45 0.53
CA ASN A 103 -16.17 4.12 0.63
C ASN A 103 -17.36 3.99 -0.32
N SER A 104 -17.48 2.85 -0.97
CA SER A 104 -18.47 2.62 -2.02
C SER A 104 -19.63 1.76 -1.55
N GLU A 105 -19.97 1.73 -0.26
CA GLU A 105 -21.12 0.91 0.20
C GLU A 105 -22.41 1.26 -0.56
N GLN A 106 -22.59 2.53 -0.92
CA GLN A 106 -23.72 3.03 -1.70
C GLN A 106 -23.55 2.87 -3.22
N LEU A 107 -22.36 2.54 -3.70
CA LEU A 107 -22.00 2.42 -5.13
C LEU A 107 -21.64 0.97 -5.52
N ARG A 108 -21.71 0.01 -4.59
CA ARG A 108 -21.61 -1.42 -4.90
C ARG A 108 -22.75 -1.80 -5.83
N LYS A 109 -22.48 -1.82 -7.14
CA LYS A 109 -23.33 -2.47 -8.12
C LYS A 109 -23.14 -3.98 -7.97
N PHE A 110 -24.04 -4.59 -7.20
CA PHE A 110 -24.27 -6.02 -7.00
C PHE A 110 -23.09 -6.84 -6.47
#